data_AF-A0A8H5E5R1-F1
#
_entry.id   AF-A0A8H5E5R1-F1
#
_cell.length_a   1.000
_cell.length_b   1.000
_cell.length_c   1.000
_cell.angle_alpha   90.00
_cell.angle_beta   90.00
_cell.angle_gamma   90.00
#
_symmetry.space_group_name_H-M   'P 1'
#
loop_
_entity.id
_entity.type
_entity.pdbx_description
1 polymer ?
#
loop_
_entity_poly.entity_id
_entity_poly.type
_entity_poly.pdbx_seq_one_letter_code
_entity_poly.pdbx_strand_id
1 'polypeptide(L)'
;MTLGLGKLKTLGLSILIFAILVAGFDQKDDTKHRFQFNIPGTRVFGLLMVIFVVSNFKSMPFVWTLRVLYTISYHTVLRKSPQLGPKALFKPIIATTSTSLLEVDYYLHKSNSTYFADLDVGRAHLIAYLFRHGFHRLSNNTKLGLVLDPKTGAPMAGRLGINLGAVETCFRREITAFKQVEMWSYVLTWDRKWLYIVTHFVPKGTALPTEWLDPRFARTATRPLLKDSGDLSKKIYATALSKYVFKLKRLTVPPSTVLEEAGLLPTRPGGWAIDEQDLEALGPDILDVSIGKDGEWDWRRIEAQRRRGTELISKPNHLDLIHDGFDGGSDGAIGHFSPG
;
A
#
# COMPACT_ATOMS: atom_id res chain seq x y z
N MET A 1 20.03 8.76 -25.71
CA MET A 1 19.74 10.21 -25.63
C MET A 1 18.23 10.41 -25.75
N THR A 2 17.53 10.43 -24.63
CA THR A 2 16.08 10.71 -24.59
C THR A 2 15.83 11.64 -23.40
N LEU A 3 16.38 12.85 -23.49
CA LEU A 3 16.03 13.93 -22.58
C LEU A 3 14.66 14.49 -22.98
N GLY A 4 13.72 14.52 -22.02
CA GLY A 4 13.06 15.79 -21.74
C GLY A 4 11.61 16.02 -22.15
N LEU A 5 10.78 15.02 -22.43
CA LEU A 5 9.33 15.29 -22.60
C LEU A 5 8.62 15.72 -21.29
N GLY A 6 9.16 15.32 -20.14
CA GLY A 6 8.61 15.67 -18.82
C GLY A 6 8.85 17.12 -18.42
N LYS A 7 10.04 17.68 -18.74
CA LYS A 7 10.35 19.08 -18.47
C LYS A 7 9.52 20.02 -19.36
N LEU A 8 9.18 19.61 -20.58
CA LEU A 8 8.43 20.43 -21.53
C LEU A 8 6.98 20.69 -21.09
N LYS A 9 6.34 19.76 -20.37
CA LYS A 9 4.96 19.93 -19.86
C LYS A 9 4.87 20.87 -18.66
N THR A 10 5.82 20.77 -17.72
CA THR A 10 5.94 21.71 -16.59
C THR A 10 6.39 23.08 -17.07
N LEU A 11 7.33 23.14 -18.02
CA LEU A 11 7.76 24.39 -18.63
C LEU A 11 6.62 25.06 -19.41
N GLY A 12 5.78 24.30 -20.12
CA GLY A 12 4.61 24.83 -20.82
C GLY A 12 3.57 25.48 -19.89
N LEU A 13 3.32 24.88 -18.72
CA LEU A 13 2.39 25.46 -17.73
C LEU A 13 3.01 26.68 -17.04
N SER A 14 4.29 26.64 -16.69
CA SER A 14 5.00 27.78 -16.11
C SER A 14 5.17 28.93 -17.10
N ILE A 15 5.43 28.65 -18.38
CA ILE A 15 5.48 29.64 -19.46
C ILE A 15 4.09 30.22 -19.70
N LEU A 16 3.02 29.42 -19.63
CA LEU A 16 1.65 29.92 -19.77
C LEU A 16 1.26 30.83 -18.60
N ILE A 17 1.58 30.45 -17.37
CA ILE A 17 1.35 31.27 -16.18
C ILE A 17 2.20 32.54 -16.22
N PHE A 18 3.47 32.45 -16.62
CA PHE A 18 4.37 33.59 -16.77
C PHE A 18 3.93 34.52 -17.91
N ALA A 19 3.46 33.98 -19.04
CA ALA A 19 2.91 34.77 -20.15
C ALA A 19 1.63 35.49 -19.76
N ILE A 20 0.76 34.86 -18.97
CA ILE A 20 -0.46 35.50 -18.42
C ILE A 20 -0.08 36.60 -17.42
N LEU A 21 0.93 36.38 -16.57
CA LEU A 21 1.43 37.39 -15.62
C LEU A 21 2.11 38.56 -16.36
N VAL A 22 3.00 38.29 -17.32
CA VAL A 22 3.70 39.32 -18.11
C VAL A 22 2.72 40.13 -18.95
N ALA A 23 1.71 39.51 -19.56
CA ALA A 23 0.65 40.22 -20.26
C ALA A 23 -0.23 41.09 -19.33
N GLY A 24 -0.23 40.81 -18.02
CA GLY A 24 -0.92 41.61 -17.00
C GLY A 24 -0.10 42.77 -16.44
N PHE A 25 1.22 42.81 -16.66
CA PHE A 25 2.14 43.79 -16.06
C PHE A 25 2.86 44.70 -17.06
N ASP A 26 2.63 44.56 -18.38
CA ASP A 26 3.23 45.47 -19.36
C ASP A 26 2.49 46.81 -19.39
N GLN A 27 2.91 47.70 -18.48
CA GLN A 27 2.43 49.06 -18.36
C GLN A 27 3.57 50.01 -18.73
N LYS A 28 3.81 50.19 -20.03
CA LYS A 28 4.49 51.39 -20.57
C LYS A 28 3.80 51.87 -21.86
N ASP A 29 3.45 53.16 -21.83
CA ASP A 29 2.95 54.04 -22.91
C ASP A 29 3.60 53.78 -24.29
N ASP A 30 3.01 54.08 -25.45
CA ASP A 30 1.89 54.96 -25.77
C ASP A 30 1.34 54.62 -27.17
N THR A 31 0.03 54.81 -27.36
CA THR A 31 -0.69 54.91 -28.65
C THR A 31 -0.64 53.74 -29.67
N LYS A 32 -1.85 53.26 -30.01
CA LYS A 32 -2.20 52.38 -31.16
C LYS A 32 -1.84 50.89 -30.98
N HIS A 33 -2.74 50.17 -30.30
CA HIS A 33 -3.31 48.85 -30.66
C HIS A 33 -3.96 48.27 -29.40
N ARG A 34 -5.16 48.78 -29.03
CA ARG A 34 -5.92 48.29 -27.86
C ARG A 34 -6.57 46.93 -28.17
N PHE A 35 -5.80 45.84 -28.12
CA PHE A 35 -6.36 44.56 -27.69
C PHE A 35 -6.43 44.59 -26.15
N GLN A 36 -7.41 45.33 -25.63
CA GLN A 36 -7.75 45.21 -24.21
C GLN A 36 -8.44 43.87 -24.00
N PHE A 37 -7.68 42.86 -23.57
CA PHE A 37 -8.26 41.65 -22.99
C PHE A 37 -8.91 42.02 -21.66
N ASN A 38 -10.15 42.49 -21.73
CA ASN A 38 -10.98 42.71 -20.56
C ASN A 38 -11.43 41.33 -20.07
N ILE A 39 -10.57 40.63 -19.33
CA ILE A 39 -10.93 39.37 -18.68
C ILE A 39 -11.73 39.78 -17.43
N PRO A 40 -13.06 39.62 -17.42
CA PRO A 40 -13.84 39.93 -16.22
C PRO A 40 -13.29 39.12 -15.05
N GLY A 41 -13.19 39.73 -13.86
CA GLY A 41 -12.62 39.07 -12.67
C GLY A 41 -13.26 37.72 -12.33
N THR A 42 -14.51 37.49 -12.78
CA THR A 42 -15.21 36.21 -12.71
C THR A 42 -14.52 35.09 -13.50
N ARG A 43 -13.91 35.37 -14.66
CA ARG A 43 -13.15 34.39 -15.46
C ARG A 43 -11.81 34.07 -14.82
N VAL A 44 -11.14 35.07 -14.23
CA VAL A 44 -9.89 34.86 -13.47
C VAL A 44 -10.18 34.00 -12.23
N PHE A 45 -11.21 34.36 -11.47
CA PHE A 45 -11.65 33.59 -10.30
C PHE A 45 -12.06 32.16 -10.68
N GLY A 46 -12.80 31.99 -11.77
CA GLY A 46 -13.16 30.66 -12.30
C GLY A 46 -11.93 29.83 -12.66
N LEU A 47 -10.93 30.42 -13.32
CA LEU A 47 -9.67 29.74 -13.64
C LEU A 47 -8.91 29.33 -12.36
N LEU A 48 -8.81 30.22 -11.37
CA LEU A 48 -8.17 29.92 -10.09
C LEU A 48 -8.89 28.79 -9.34
N MET A 49 -10.22 28.75 -9.37
CA MET A 49 -11.01 27.67 -8.79
C MET A 49 -10.75 26.33 -9.49
N VAL A 50 -10.67 26.32 -10.83
CA VAL A 50 -10.33 25.10 -11.58
C VAL A 50 -8.93 24.63 -11.21
N ILE A 51 -7.93 25.52 -11.17
CA ILE A 51 -6.55 25.18 -10.76
C ILE A 51 -6.54 24.63 -9.33
N PHE A 52 -7.27 25.25 -8.41
CA PHE A 52 -7.38 24.80 -7.04
C PHE A 52 -7.98 23.39 -6.95
N VAL A 53 -9.10 23.13 -7.61
CA VAL A 53 -9.76 21.81 -7.59
C VAL A 53 -8.88 20.75 -8.25
N VAL A 54 -8.27 21.03 -9.39
CA VAL A 54 -7.43 20.05 -10.12
C VAL A 54 -6.16 19.72 -9.32
N SER A 55 -5.47 20.72 -8.78
CA SER A 55 -4.24 20.51 -7.99
C SER A 55 -4.50 19.81 -6.64
N ASN A 56 -5.76 19.84 -6.17
CA ASN A 56 -6.15 19.30 -4.87
C ASN A 56 -7.23 18.24 -4.93
N PHE A 57 -7.52 17.68 -6.11
CA PHE A 57 -8.64 16.76 -6.30
C PHE A 57 -8.59 15.61 -5.28
N LYS A 58 -7.41 15.05 -5.06
CA LYS A 58 -7.14 13.99 -4.06
C LYS A 58 -7.57 14.36 -2.63
N SER A 59 -7.48 15.63 -2.27
CA SER A 59 -7.77 16.18 -0.93
C SER A 59 -9.18 16.77 -0.82
N MET A 60 -9.98 16.74 -1.89
CA MET A 60 -11.34 17.25 -1.86
C MET A 60 -12.23 16.39 -0.94
N PRO A 61 -13.32 16.96 -0.37
CA PRO A 61 -14.26 16.21 0.45
C PRO A 61 -14.74 14.92 -0.22
N PHE A 62 -14.87 13.85 0.56
CA PHE A 62 -15.28 12.50 0.13
C PHE A 62 -14.33 11.77 -0.84
N VAL A 63 -13.36 12.43 -1.45
CA VAL A 63 -12.45 11.77 -2.42
C VAL A 63 -11.66 10.66 -1.73
N TRP A 64 -11.13 10.87 -0.52
CA TRP A 64 -10.51 9.79 0.25
C TRP A 64 -11.44 8.57 0.42
N THR A 65 -12.70 8.79 0.81
CA THR A 65 -13.69 7.73 1.00
C THR A 65 -13.93 6.96 -0.29
N LEU A 66 -14.10 7.69 -1.41
CA LEU A 66 -14.29 7.10 -2.73
C LEU A 66 -13.09 6.26 -3.14
N ARG A 67 -11.86 6.72 -2.90
CA ARG A 67 -10.62 5.98 -3.22
C ARG A 67 -10.52 4.66 -2.48
N VAL A 68 -10.84 4.66 -1.18
CA VAL A 68 -10.85 3.44 -0.35
C VAL A 68 -11.96 2.49 -0.79
N LEU A 69 -13.20 2.97 -0.95
CA LEU A 69 -14.32 2.13 -1.36
C LEU A 69 -14.18 1.59 -2.78
N TYR A 70 -13.66 2.41 -3.69
CA TYR A 70 -13.30 1.99 -5.05
C TYR A 70 -12.28 0.85 -5.00
N THR A 71 -11.21 1.00 -4.22
CA THR A 71 -10.17 -0.02 -4.09
C THR A 71 -10.73 -1.36 -3.60
N ILE A 72 -11.56 -1.34 -2.56
CA ILE A 72 -12.21 -2.54 -2.03
C ILE A 72 -13.13 -3.15 -3.09
N SER A 73 -13.97 -2.34 -3.73
CA SER A 73 -14.94 -2.79 -4.74
C SER A 73 -14.25 -3.30 -6.01
N TYR A 74 -13.12 -2.70 -6.39
CA TYR A 74 -12.32 -3.09 -7.54
C TYR A 74 -11.83 -4.52 -7.37
N HIS A 75 -11.25 -4.84 -6.22
CA HIS A 75 -10.71 -6.17 -5.97
C HIS A 75 -11.77 -7.21 -5.61
N THR A 76 -12.92 -6.82 -5.08
CA THR A 76 -13.96 -7.77 -4.62
C THR A 76 -15.12 -7.98 -5.60
N VAL A 77 -15.46 -6.97 -6.41
CA VAL A 77 -16.62 -6.96 -7.31
C VAL A 77 -16.21 -6.76 -8.77
N LEU A 78 -15.59 -5.62 -9.10
CA LEU A 78 -15.39 -5.19 -10.49
C LEU A 78 -14.35 -6.05 -11.22
N ARG A 79 -13.20 -6.27 -10.58
CA ARG A 79 -12.07 -7.05 -11.10
C ARG A 79 -11.56 -7.99 -10.01
N LYS A 80 -12.45 -8.90 -9.60
CA LYS A 80 -12.22 -9.95 -8.59
C LYS A 80 -10.78 -10.44 -8.60
N SER A 81 -10.07 -10.30 -7.48
CA SER A 81 -8.71 -10.83 -7.36
C SER A 81 -8.71 -12.36 -7.57
N PRO A 82 -7.71 -12.90 -8.27
CA PRO A 82 -7.52 -14.34 -8.39
C PRO A 82 -7.21 -14.93 -7.02
N GLN A 83 -7.42 -16.25 -6.88
CA GLN A 83 -6.88 -16.96 -5.72
C GLN A 83 -5.39 -17.12 -5.91
N LEU A 84 -4.60 -16.62 -4.96
CA LEU A 84 -3.16 -16.82 -4.94
C LEU A 84 -2.81 -17.87 -3.88
N GLY A 85 -1.74 -18.61 -4.11
CA GLY A 85 -1.23 -19.60 -3.16
C GLY A 85 -0.25 -19.00 -2.14
N PRO A 86 0.35 -19.86 -1.29
CA PRO A 86 1.24 -19.44 -0.20
C PRO A 86 2.42 -18.56 -0.62
N LYS A 87 2.90 -18.71 -1.86
CA LYS A 87 3.96 -17.86 -2.44
C LYS A 87 3.65 -16.36 -2.37
N ALA A 88 2.37 -15.97 -2.40
CA ALA A 88 1.93 -14.58 -2.44
C ALA A 88 1.84 -13.91 -1.06
N LEU A 89 1.80 -14.66 0.04
CA LEU A 89 1.45 -14.15 1.37
C LEU A 89 2.31 -12.95 1.79
N PHE A 90 3.62 -13.07 1.62
CA PHE A 90 4.60 -12.07 2.03
C PHE A 90 5.02 -11.14 0.88
N LYS A 91 4.37 -11.21 -0.28
CA LYS A 91 4.77 -10.44 -1.46
C LYS A 91 4.12 -9.06 -1.47
N PRO A 92 4.84 -8.02 -1.93
CA PRO A 92 4.31 -6.68 -1.98
C PRO A 92 3.25 -6.52 -3.07
N ILE A 93 2.21 -5.77 -2.75
CA ILE A 93 1.38 -5.07 -3.71
C ILE A 93 1.90 -3.64 -3.84
N ILE A 94 1.86 -3.08 -5.05
CA ILE A 94 2.37 -1.73 -5.30
C ILE A 94 1.20 -0.82 -5.66
N ALA A 95 1.13 0.36 -5.04
CA ALA A 95 0.14 1.38 -5.35
C ALA A 95 0.80 2.75 -5.57
N THR A 96 0.49 3.46 -6.66
CA THR A 96 1.13 4.76 -6.96
C THR A 96 0.29 5.95 -6.51
N THR A 97 0.73 6.79 -5.58
CA THR A 97 0.02 8.04 -5.22
C THR A 97 0.83 9.29 -5.60
N SER A 98 0.20 10.46 -5.51
CA SER A 98 0.87 11.76 -5.68
C SER A 98 0.50 12.70 -4.54
N THR A 99 1.42 13.59 -4.16
CA THR A 99 1.16 14.61 -3.14
C THR A 99 0.40 15.79 -3.74
N SER A 100 -0.85 16.03 -3.33
CA SER A 100 -1.59 17.25 -3.69
C SER A 100 -1.07 18.46 -2.93
N LEU A 101 -1.40 19.67 -3.39
CA LEU A 101 -0.92 20.89 -2.74
C LEU A 101 -1.45 21.03 -1.30
N LEU A 102 -2.70 20.64 -1.04
CA LEU A 102 -3.30 20.61 0.31
C LEU A 102 -2.74 19.51 1.23
N GLU A 103 -1.90 18.62 0.72
CA GLU A 103 -1.18 17.65 1.55
C GLU A 103 0.17 18.18 2.04
N VAL A 104 0.60 19.34 1.56
CA VAL A 104 1.87 19.97 1.91
C VAL A 104 1.69 20.87 3.13
N ASP A 105 2.62 20.77 4.09
CA ASP A 105 2.63 21.61 5.28
C ASP A 105 3.44 22.91 5.07
N TYR A 106 3.65 23.66 6.16
CA TYR A 106 4.37 24.92 6.17
C TYR A 106 5.87 24.78 5.88
N TYR A 107 6.44 23.57 5.91
CA TYR A 107 7.81 23.27 5.48
C TYR A 107 7.91 22.87 4.00
N LEU A 108 6.81 22.99 3.24
CA LEU A 108 6.77 22.72 1.79
C LEU A 108 7.01 21.25 1.40
N HIS A 109 6.85 20.33 2.34
CA HIS A 109 6.81 18.89 2.08
C HIS A 109 5.48 18.28 2.53
N LYS A 110 5.22 17.05 2.11
CA LYS A 110 4.05 16.26 2.51
C LYS A 110 3.97 16.23 4.04
N SER A 111 2.85 16.67 4.58
CA SER A 111 2.57 16.64 6.00
C SER A 111 2.54 15.20 6.51
N ASN A 112 3.16 14.95 7.66
CA ASN A 112 3.24 13.62 8.29
C ASN A 112 1.87 12.94 8.41
N SER A 113 0.81 13.71 8.71
CA SER A 113 -0.54 13.16 8.86
C SER A 113 -1.15 12.67 7.54
N THR A 114 -0.73 13.22 6.40
CA THR A 114 -1.33 12.89 5.11
C THR A 114 -0.79 11.58 4.52
N TYR A 115 0.26 11.01 5.11
CA TYR A 115 0.71 9.65 4.79
C TYR A 115 -0.35 8.61 5.14
N PHE A 116 -1.10 8.81 6.23
CA PHE A 116 -2.12 7.85 6.69
C PHE A 116 -3.27 7.70 5.69
N ALA A 117 -3.68 8.78 5.03
CA ALA A 117 -4.68 8.74 3.97
C ALA A 117 -4.23 7.88 2.77
N ASP A 118 -2.94 7.93 2.43
CA ASP A 118 -2.36 7.09 1.40
C ASP A 118 -2.18 5.64 1.87
N LEU A 119 -1.76 5.42 3.12
CA LEU A 119 -1.67 4.11 3.75
C LEU A 119 -3.01 3.38 3.74
N ASP A 120 -4.13 4.07 4.00
CA ASP A 120 -5.46 3.46 3.93
C ASP A 120 -5.73 2.84 2.56
N VAL A 121 -5.42 3.56 1.48
CA VAL A 121 -5.63 3.09 0.11
C VAL A 121 -4.65 1.95 -0.25
N GLY A 122 -3.36 2.10 0.07
CA GLY A 122 -2.36 1.06 -0.19
C GLY A 122 -2.67 -0.25 0.53
N ARG A 123 -3.04 -0.18 1.81
CA ARG A 123 -3.41 -1.34 2.63
C ARG A 123 -4.76 -1.93 2.20
N ALA A 124 -5.71 -1.10 1.77
CA ALA A 124 -6.96 -1.57 1.19
C ALA A 124 -6.72 -2.39 -0.09
N HIS A 125 -5.77 -1.99 -0.96
CA HIS A 125 -5.40 -2.82 -2.11
C HIS A 125 -4.88 -4.19 -1.66
N LEU A 126 -3.93 -4.23 -0.72
CA LEU A 126 -3.33 -5.48 -0.23
C LEU A 126 -4.39 -6.40 0.37
N ILE A 127 -5.17 -5.88 1.31
CA ILE A 127 -6.15 -6.63 2.08
C ILE A 127 -7.29 -7.12 1.18
N ALA A 128 -7.90 -6.23 0.40
CA ALA A 128 -9.00 -6.61 -0.48
C ALA A 128 -8.56 -7.56 -1.60
N TYR A 129 -7.29 -7.53 -2.01
CA TYR A 129 -6.74 -8.44 -3.00
C TYR A 129 -6.45 -9.82 -2.41
N LEU A 130 -5.58 -9.90 -1.40
CA LEU A 130 -5.12 -11.18 -0.82
C LEU A 130 -6.21 -11.93 -0.07
N PHE A 131 -7.04 -11.22 0.70
CA PHE A 131 -7.96 -11.84 1.65
C PHE A 131 -9.37 -12.01 1.09
N ARG A 132 -9.60 -11.67 -0.20
CA ARG A 132 -10.92 -11.73 -0.85
C ARG A 132 -11.64 -13.06 -0.62
N HIS A 133 -10.95 -14.18 -0.83
CA HIS A 133 -11.54 -15.51 -0.72
C HIS A 133 -11.84 -15.86 0.75
N GLY A 134 -10.91 -15.58 1.67
CA GLY A 134 -11.12 -15.75 3.10
C GLY A 134 -12.31 -14.94 3.61
N PHE A 135 -12.45 -13.69 3.17
CA PHE A 135 -13.61 -12.85 3.51
C PHE A 135 -14.90 -13.39 2.93
N HIS A 136 -14.89 -13.92 1.71
CA HIS A 136 -16.07 -14.53 1.12
C HIS A 136 -16.52 -15.75 1.93
N ARG A 137 -15.60 -16.63 2.33
CA ARG A 137 -15.92 -17.80 3.16
C ARG A 137 -16.41 -17.40 4.54
N LEU A 138 -15.70 -16.50 5.23
CA LEU A 138 -16.09 -15.99 6.55
C LEU A 138 -17.40 -15.19 6.53
N SER A 139 -17.75 -14.52 5.43
CA SER A 139 -19.06 -13.88 5.29
C SER A 139 -20.21 -14.90 5.26
N ASN A 140 -19.91 -16.15 4.89
CA ASN A 140 -20.83 -17.29 4.90
C ASN A 140 -20.59 -18.23 6.09
N ASN A 141 -19.99 -17.73 7.18
CA ASN A 141 -19.61 -18.55 8.34
C ASN A 141 -20.78 -19.29 8.99
N THR A 142 -22.00 -18.75 8.94
CA THR A 142 -23.20 -19.41 9.47
C THR A 142 -23.52 -20.74 8.79
N LYS A 143 -23.08 -20.91 7.53
CA LYS A 143 -23.22 -22.16 6.77
C LYS A 143 -21.98 -23.05 6.89
N LEU A 144 -20.80 -22.44 6.96
CA LEU A 144 -19.52 -23.15 6.89
C LEU A 144 -18.97 -23.58 8.26
N GLY A 145 -19.40 -22.95 9.35
CA GLY A 145 -18.97 -23.32 10.71
C GLY A 145 -17.48 -23.10 10.99
N LEU A 146 -16.82 -22.17 10.29
CA LEU A 146 -15.38 -21.93 10.37
C LEU A 146 -14.96 -21.31 11.71
N VAL A 147 -15.80 -20.42 12.23
CA VAL A 147 -15.62 -19.75 13.53
C VAL A 147 -16.86 -20.01 14.38
N LEU A 148 -16.67 -20.65 15.51
CA LEU A 148 -17.74 -20.97 16.45
C LEU A 148 -17.82 -19.94 17.57
N ASP A 149 -19.01 -19.77 18.12
CA ASP A 149 -19.24 -18.92 19.28
C ASP A 149 -18.71 -19.65 20.52
N PRO A 150 -17.74 -19.10 21.26
CA PRO A 150 -17.22 -19.75 22.46
C PRO A 150 -18.30 -20.04 23.53
N LYS A 151 -19.41 -19.30 23.52
CA LYS A 151 -20.49 -19.47 24.51
C LYS A 151 -21.52 -20.51 24.11
N THR A 152 -21.83 -20.60 22.82
CA THR A 152 -22.96 -21.42 22.33
C THR A 152 -22.51 -22.62 21.50
N GLY A 153 -21.25 -22.66 21.07
CA GLY A 153 -20.72 -23.68 20.16
C GLY A 153 -21.27 -23.62 18.73
N ALA A 154 -22.22 -22.72 18.46
CA ALA A 154 -22.83 -22.57 17.15
C ALA A 154 -21.95 -21.72 16.20
N PRO A 155 -22.08 -21.88 14.87
CA PRO A 155 -21.44 -21.01 13.90
C PRO A 155 -21.76 -19.55 14.14
N MET A 156 -20.72 -18.73 14.31
CA MET A 156 -20.88 -17.31 14.56
C MET A 156 -21.56 -16.59 13.39
N ALA A 157 -22.59 -15.80 13.69
CA ALA A 157 -23.24 -14.91 12.74
C ALA A 157 -22.71 -13.48 12.86
N GLY A 158 -22.69 -12.74 11.74
CA GLY A 158 -22.44 -11.31 11.74
C GLY A 158 -21.57 -10.83 10.59
N ARG A 159 -21.37 -9.52 10.53
CA ARG A 159 -20.48 -8.91 9.54
C ARG A 159 -19.03 -9.12 9.95
N LEU A 160 -18.22 -9.52 8.99
CA LEU A 160 -16.76 -9.50 9.11
C LEU A 160 -16.29 -8.05 9.00
N GLY A 161 -15.46 -7.64 9.95
CA GLY A 161 -14.83 -6.33 10.00
C GLY A 161 -13.33 -6.45 10.14
N ILE A 162 -12.61 -5.47 9.59
CA ILE A 162 -11.16 -5.38 9.65
C ILE A 162 -10.88 -4.01 10.24
N ASN A 163 -10.29 -3.99 11.43
CA ASN A 163 -10.08 -2.74 12.15
C ASN A 163 -8.60 -2.47 12.28
N LEU A 164 -8.23 -1.23 12.01
CA LEU A 164 -6.89 -0.74 12.26
C LEU A 164 -6.73 -0.48 13.76
N GLY A 165 -5.76 -1.14 14.39
CA GLY A 165 -5.45 -0.98 15.81
C GLY A 165 -4.36 0.05 16.07
N ALA A 166 -3.31 0.06 15.24
CA ALA A 166 -2.20 1.00 15.37
C ALA A 166 -1.48 1.18 14.03
N VAL A 167 -0.86 2.34 13.86
CA VAL A 167 0.11 2.59 12.79
C VAL A 167 1.30 3.33 13.39
N GLU A 168 2.49 2.84 13.08
CA GLU A 168 3.75 3.47 13.41
C GLU A 168 4.43 3.84 12.08
N THR A 169 5.07 5.00 11.98
CA THR A 169 5.71 5.45 10.73
C THR A 169 7.03 6.14 11.05
N CYS A 170 8.09 5.67 10.40
CA CYS A 170 9.40 6.30 10.41
C CYS A 170 9.58 7.09 9.12
N PHE A 171 9.82 8.40 9.24
CA PHE A 171 10.07 9.31 8.13
C PHE A 171 11.58 9.48 7.96
N ARG A 172 12.06 9.40 6.72
CA ARG A 172 13.49 9.43 6.38
C ARG A 172 13.82 10.57 5.44
N ARG A 173 12.93 10.85 4.50
CA ARG A 173 13.12 11.87 3.47
C ARG A 173 11.79 12.53 3.13
N GLU A 174 11.88 13.78 2.70
CA GLU A 174 10.74 14.60 2.31
C GLU A 174 10.14 14.19 0.95
N ILE A 175 8.82 14.35 0.85
CA ILE A 175 8.08 14.22 -0.41
C ILE A 175 7.53 15.60 -0.75
N THR A 176 8.01 16.22 -1.82
CA THR A 176 7.55 17.54 -2.28
C THR A 176 6.19 17.47 -2.98
N ALA A 177 5.56 18.63 -3.16
CA ALA A 177 4.31 18.76 -3.93
C ALA A 177 4.39 18.07 -5.30
N PHE A 178 3.27 17.45 -5.71
CA PHE A 178 3.07 16.75 -6.99
C PHE A 178 4.00 15.58 -7.28
N LYS A 179 4.89 15.23 -6.35
CA LYS A 179 5.79 14.09 -6.50
C LYS A 179 4.98 12.80 -6.50
N GLN A 180 5.26 11.93 -7.48
CA GLN A 180 4.68 10.59 -7.53
C GLN A 180 5.52 9.62 -6.70
N VAL A 181 4.82 8.84 -5.88
CA VAL A 181 5.41 7.88 -4.96
C VAL A 181 4.71 6.54 -5.09
N GLU A 182 5.46 5.46 -4.92
CA GLU A 182 4.93 4.11 -4.85
C GLU A 182 4.88 3.67 -3.39
N MET A 183 3.75 3.06 -3.02
CA MET A 183 3.54 2.37 -1.75
C MET A 183 3.69 0.89 -1.99
N TRP A 184 4.72 0.29 -1.39
CA TRP A 184 4.97 -1.14 -1.45
C TRP A 184 4.47 -1.77 -0.16
N SER A 185 3.29 -2.38 -0.19
CA SER A 185 2.61 -2.92 0.99
C SER A 185 2.63 -4.45 1.00
N TYR A 186 3.05 -5.07 2.10
CA TYR A 186 3.07 -6.53 2.25
C TYR A 186 2.76 -6.96 3.69
N VAL A 187 2.31 -8.20 3.86
CA VAL A 187 2.18 -8.81 5.19
C VAL A 187 3.58 -9.15 5.69
N LEU A 188 3.96 -8.63 6.86
CA LEU A 188 5.23 -8.96 7.50
C LEU A 188 5.12 -10.23 8.34
N THR A 189 4.10 -10.28 9.20
CA THR A 189 3.85 -11.40 10.13
C THR A 189 2.44 -11.32 10.71
N TRP A 190 2.07 -12.29 11.53
CA TRP A 190 0.89 -12.25 12.37
C TRP A 190 1.13 -12.97 13.70
N ASP A 191 0.37 -12.56 14.70
CA ASP A 191 0.23 -13.25 15.98
C ASP A 191 -1.22 -13.80 16.14
N ARG A 192 -1.61 -14.12 17.37
CA ARG A 192 -2.95 -14.64 17.70
C ARG A 192 -4.10 -13.65 17.37
N LYS A 193 -3.84 -12.34 17.37
CA LYS A 193 -4.84 -11.26 17.27
C LYS A 193 -4.58 -10.31 16.12
N TRP A 194 -3.32 -9.99 15.85
CA TRP A 194 -2.88 -8.92 14.98
C TRP A 194 -2.21 -9.44 13.72
N LEU A 195 -2.62 -8.88 12.58
CA LEU A 195 -1.90 -8.95 11.32
C LEU A 195 -1.01 -7.70 11.19
N TYR A 196 0.26 -7.89 10.89
CA TYR A 196 1.23 -6.82 10.73
C TYR A 196 1.51 -6.59 9.24
N ILE A 197 1.23 -5.37 8.76
CA ILE A 197 1.45 -4.96 7.37
C ILE A 197 2.51 -3.87 7.36
N VAL A 198 3.55 -4.07 6.56
CA VAL A 198 4.55 -3.04 6.26
C VAL A 198 4.16 -2.29 5.01
N THR A 199 4.44 -0.99 4.95
CA THR A 199 4.35 -0.20 3.73
C THR A 199 5.56 0.73 3.60
N HIS A 200 6.31 0.60 2.52
CA HIS A 200 7.39 1.53 2.17
C HIS A 200 6.89 2.55 1.15
N PHE A 201 7.18 3.83 1.40
CA PHE A 201 7.00 4.90 0.43
C PHE A 201 8.32 5.13 -0.31
N VAL A 202 8.32 4.91 -1.62
CA VAL A 202 9.51 5.10 -2.46
C VAL A 202 9.20 6.03 -3.63
N PRO A 203 10.20 6.72 -4.22
CA PRO A 203 10.01 7.41 -5.49
C PRO A 203 9.46 6.44 -6.54
N LYS A 204 8.52 6.88 -7.36
CA LYS A 204 8.00 6.07 -8.45
C LYS A 204 9.13 5.59 -9.37
N GLY A 205 9.13 4.30 -9.73
CA GLY A 205 10.17 3.68 -10.55
C GLY A 205 11.48 3.43 -9.81
N THR A 206 11.49 3.42 -8.47
CA THR A 206 12.70 3.10 -7.69
C THR A 206 13.17 1.66 -7.91
N ALA A 207 12.23 0.72 -8.00
CA ALA A 207 12.50 -0.70 -8.21
C ALA A 207 11.44 -1.30 -9.15
N LEU A 208 11.83 -2.38 -9.82
CA LEU A 208 10.91 -3.28 -10.53
C LEU A 208 11.04 -4.65 -9.87
N PRO A 209 9.94 -5.41 -9.71
CA PRO A 209 10.04 -6.76 -9.22
C PRO A 209 10.69 -7.68 -10.26
N THR A 210 11.20 -8.82 -9.79
CA THR A 210 11.77 -9.86 -10.65
C THR A 210 10.70 -10.65 -11.40
N GLU A 211 9.53 -10.79 -10.79
CA GLU A 211 8.35 -11.44 -11.37
C GLU A 211 7.06 -10.79 -10.84
N TRP A 212 5.96 -10.97 -11.59
CA TRP A 212 4.63 -10.62 -11.15
C TRP A 212 3.82 -11.88 -10.89
N LEU A 213 3.26 -12.00 -9.68
CA LEU A 213 2.49 -13.20 -9.28
C LEU A 213 1.07 -13.18 -9.83
N ASP A 214 0.47 -12.02 -10.05
CA ASP A 214 -0.80 -11.91 -10.75
C ASP A 214 -0.55 -12.07 -12.27
N PRO A 215 -1.11 -13.10 -12.93
CA PRO A 215 -0.92 -13.32 -14.37
C PRO A 215 -1.34 -12.14 -15.24
N ARG A 216 -2.21 -11.26 -14.73
CA ARG A 216 -2.64 -10.04 -15.44
C ARG A 216 -1.50 -9.04 -15.65
N PHE A 217 -0.41 -9.18 -14.91
CA PHE A 217 0.79 -8.35 -15.00
C PHE A 217 1.95 -9.09 -15.69
N ALA A 218 1.71 -10.25 -16.32
CA ALA A 218 2.76 -11.00 -17.01
C ALA A 218 3.49 -10.22 -18.13
N ARG A 219 2.86 -9.18 -18.68
CA ARG A 219 3.44 -8.28 -19.70
C ARG A 219 3.99 -6.97 -19.12
N THR A 220 3.94 -6.80 -17.81
CA THR A 220 4.47 -5.62 -17.12
C THR A 220 5.99 -5.78 -16.95
N ALA A 221 6.72 -4.68 -17.07
CA ALA A 221 8.18 -4.69 -16.97
C ALA A 221 8.66 -5.32 -15.65
N THR A 222 9.72 -6.11 -15.74
CA THR A 222 10.46 -6.70 -14.62
C THR A 222 11.94 -6.36 -14.75
N ARG A 223 12.72 -6.60 -13.70
CA ARG A 223 14.19 -6.54 -13.76
C ARG A 223 14.79 -7.94 -13.63
N PRO A 224 15.97 -8.20 -14.23
CA PRO A 224 16.72 -9.40 -13.92
C PRO A 224 17.10 -9.44 -12.44
N LEU A 225 17.31 -10.64 -11.91
CA LEU A 225 17.81 -10.80 -10.55
C LEU A 225 19.22 -10.23 -10.45
N LEU A 226 19.39 -9.13 -9.72
CA LEU A 226 20.69 -8.56 -9.42
C LEU A 226 21.22 -9.18 -8.12
N LYS A 227 22.48 -9.63 -8.12
CA LYS A 227 23.17 -10.10 -6.89
C LYS A 227 23.35 -8.99 -5.87
N ASP A 228 23.41 -7.74 -6.35
CA ASP A 228 23.56 -6.55 -5.53
C ASP A 228 22.46 -5.56 -5.92
N SER A 229 21.33 -5.63 -5.24
CA SER A 229 20.32 -4.57 -5.30
C SER A 229 20.88 -3.41 -4.48
N GLY A 230 21.74 -2.59 -5.10
CA GLY A 230 22.43 -1.49 -4.42
C GLY A 230 21.47 -0.70 -3.52
N ASP A 231 21.96 -0.32 -2.34
CA ASP A 231 21.19 0.11 -1.17
C ASP A 231 19.90 0.91 -1.48
N LEU A 232 18.81 0.18 -1.72
CA LEU A 232 17.50 0.75 -2.07
C LEU A 232 16.86 1.41 -0.86
N SER A 233 17.23 1.00 0.36
CA SER A 233 16.74 1.54 1.62
C SER A 233 16.94 3.05 1.67
N LYS A 234 18.10 3.52 1.20
CA LYS A 234 18.41 4.95 1.08
C LYS A 234 17.28 5.67 0.36
N LYS A 235 16.74 5.17 -0.75
CA LYS A 235 15.74 5.88 -1.56
C LYS A 235 14.34 5.98 -0.92
N ILE A 236 14.08 5.27 0.18
CA ILE A 236 12.78 5.27 0.85
C ILE A 236 12.51 6.62 1.53
N TYR A 237 11.31 7.16 1.33
CA TYR A 237 10.82 8.35 2.02
C TYR A 237 10.36 8.05 3.43
N ALA A 238 9.56 6.99 3.57
CA ALA A 238 8.99 6.59 4.85
C ALA A 238 8.71 5.09 4.88
N THR A 239 8.68 4.52 6.07
CA THR A 239 8.31 3.12 6.31
C THR A 239 7.28 3.08 7.43
N ALA A 240 6.15 2.43 7.16
CA ALA A 240 5.06 2.30 8.10
C ALA A 240 4.79 0.84 8.47
N LEU A 241 4.48 0.60 9.74
CA LEU A 241 4.03 -0.68 10.28
C LEU A 241 2.61 -0.52 10.80
N SER A 242 1.67 -1.30 10.26
CA SER A 242 0.25 -1.27 10.62
C SER A 242 -0.19 -2.55 11.29
N LYS A 243 -0.99 -2.44 12.36
CA LYS A 243 -1.56 -3.57 13.11
C LYS A 243 -3.06 -3.66 12.84
N TYR A 244 -3.52 -4.77 12.26
CA TYR A 244 -4.93 -5.01 11.95
C TYR A 244 -5.51 -6.16 12.74
N VAL A 245 -6.77 -6.02 13.15
CA VAL A 245 -7.53 -7.09 13.80
C VAL A 245 -8.75 -7.45 12.97
N PHE A 246 -8.96 -8.75 12.79
CA PHE A 246 -10.18 -9.28 12.18
C PHE A 246 -11.23 -9.52 13.24
N LYS A 247 -12.47 -9.12 12.96
CA LYS A 247 -13.60 -9.33 13.86
C LYS A 247 -14.79 -9.90 13.13
N LEU A 248 -15.40 -10.93 13.70
CA LEU A 248 -16.75 -11.34 13.35
C LEU A 248 -17.69 -10.85 14.45
N LYS A 249 -18.51 -9.83 14.15
CA LYS A 249 -19.27 -9.10 15.17
C LYS A 249 -18.32 -8.49 16.22
N ARG A 250 -18.31 -9.02 17.45
CA ARG A 250 -17.42 -8.58 18.55
C ARG A 250 -16.29 -9.57 18.83
N LEU A 251 -16.33 -10.76 18.23
CA LEU A 251 -15.32 -11.79 18.41
C LEU A 251 -14.11 -11.49 17.53
N THR A 252 -12.92 -11.52 18.12
CA THR A 252 -11.67 -11.47 17.39
C THR A 252 -11.46 -12.78 16.65
N VAL A 253 -11.22 -12.71 15.34
CA VAL A 253 -10.85 -13.86 14.52
C VAL A 253 -9.33 -13.84 14.36
N PRO A 254 -8.61 -14.94 14.68
CA PRO A 254 -7.18 -15.02 14.46
C PRO A 254 -6.82 -14.79 12.98
N PRO A 255 -5.74 -14.04 12.67
CA PRO A 255 -5.28 -13.88 11.30
C PRO A 255 -5.02 -15.20 10.57
N SER A 256 -4.52 -16.22 11.27
CA SER A 256 -4.28 -17.55 10.68
C SER A 256 -5.54 -18.17 10.08
N THR A 257 -6.68 -18.09 10.76
CA THR A 257 -7.98 -18.57 10.23
C THR A 257 -8.33 -17.87 8.93
N VAL A 258 -8.16 -16.55 8.86
CA VAL A 258 -8.50 -15.79 7.64
C VAL A 258 -7.55 -16.13 6.48
N LEU A 259 -6.26 -16.32 6.78
CA LEU A 259 -5.23 -16.65 5.80
C LEU A 259 -5.39 -18.07 5.24
N GLU A 260 -5.71 -19.04 6.10
CA GLU A 260 -6.03 -20.42 5.71
C GLU A 260 -7.26 -20.44 4.79
N GLU A 261 -8.32 -19.73 5.18
CA GLU A 261 -9.55 -19.60 4.39
C GLU A 261 -9.35 -18.84 3.07
N ALA A 262 -8.31 -18.01 2.98
CA ALA A 262 -7.88 -17.37 1.74
C ALA A 262 -7.05 -18.27 0.83
N GLY A 263 -6.61 -19.45 1.30
CA GLY A 263 -5.70 -20.35 0.58
C GLY A 263 -4.24 -19.90 0.59
N LEU A 264 -3.87 -19.02 1.52
CA LEU A 264 -2.52 -18.46 1.65
C LEU A 264 -1.65 -19.25 2.62
N LEU A 265 -2.23 -20.17 3.40
CA LEU A 265 -1.49 -21.06 4.27
C LEU A 265 -1.56 -22.50 3.74
N PRO A 266 -0.41 -23.19 3.60
CA PRO A 266 -0.39 -24.61 3.29
C PRO A 266 -0.83 -25.42 4.52
N THR A 267 -1.20 -26.69 4.34
CA THR A 267 -1.56 -27.58 5.45
C THR A 267 -0.38 -27.74 6.42
N ARG A 268 -0.63 -27.50 7.71
CA ARG A 268 0.35 -27.65 8.79
C ARG A 268 -0.09 -28.76 9.75
N PRO A 269 0.78 -29.72 10.10
CA PRO A 269 0.49 -30.66 11.19
C PRO A 269 0.20 -29.89 12.49
N GLY A 270 -0.94 -30.17 13.14
CA GLY A 270 -1.41 -29.43 14.32
C GLY A 270 -2.17 -28.13 14.01
N GLY A 271 -2.27 -27.74 12.74
CA GLY A 271 -3.00 -26.54 12.31
C GLY A 271 -2.21 -25.24 12.51
N TRP A 272 -2.87 -24.12 12.22
CA TRP A 272 -2.31 -22.76 12.32
C TRP A 272 -2.83 -21.97 13.53
N ALA A 273 -3.53 -22.63 14.44
CA ALA A 273 -3.81 -22.05 15.75
C ALA A 273 -2.48 -21.70 16.43
N ILE A 274 -2.44 -20.54 17.09
CA ILE A 274 -1.28 -20.11 17.87
C ILE A 274 -1.73 -20.17 19.33
N ASP A 275 -1.39 -21.26 19.99
CA ASP A 275 -1.59 -21.44 21.42
C ASP A 275 -0.34 -21.02 22.19
N GLU A 276 -0.49 -20.63 23.46
CA GLU A 276 0.62 -20.15 24.30
C GLU A 276 1.72 -21.23 24.49
N GLN A 277 1.36 -22.51 24.33
CA GLN A 277 2.25 -23.67 24.47
C GLN A 277 3.05 -24.01 23.19
N ASP A 278 2.62 -23.56 22.01
CA ASP A 278 3.29 -23.84 20.72
C ASP A 278 4.59 -23.04 20.51
N LEU A 279 4.83 -22.03 21.36
CA LEU A 279 6.06 -21.24 21.33
C LEU A 279 7.28 -22.06 21.80
N GLU A 280 7.08 -23.11 22.59
CA GLU A 280 8.16 -23.95 23.16
C GLU A 280 8.34 -25.31 22.44
N ALA A 281 7.32 -25.81 21.74
CA ALA A 281 7.29 -27.20 21.23
C ALA A 281 8.02 -27.42 19.88
N LEU A 282 8.29 -26.37 19.11
CA LEU A 282 9.01 -26.47 17.84
C LEU A 282 10.41 -25.88 18.02
N GLY A 283 11.38 -26.78 18.23
CA GLY A 283 12.78 -26.47 18.54
C GLY A 283 13.48 -25.52 17.55
N PRO A 284 14.72 -25.09 17.88
CA PRO A 284 15.47 -24.06 17.15
C PRO A 284 15.69 -24.35 15.64
N ASP A 285 15.55 -25.60 15.20
CA ASP A 285 15.82 -26.05 13.82
C ASP A 285 14.93 -25.44 12.72
N ILE A 286 13.79 -24.79 13.05
CA ILE A 286 12.92 -24.18 12.02
C ILE A 286 13.45 -22.80 11.57
N LEU A 287 14.21 -22.09 12.41
CA LEU A 287 14.76 -20.78 12.05
C LEU A 287 15.87 -20.90 10.98
N ASP A 288 16.53 -22.07 10.94
CA ASP A 288 17.66 -22.37 10.06
C ASP A 288 17.26 -23.03 8.74
N VAL A 289 15.95 -23.08 8.43
CA VAL A 289 15.51 -23.40 7.07
C VAL A 289 16.06 -22.33 6.15
N SER A 290 17.09 -22.68 5.38
CA SER A 290 17.61 -21.85 4.30
C SER A 290 16.46 -21.57 3.36
N ILE A 291 15.96 -20.33 3.38
CA ILE A 291 14.90 -19.89 2.49
C ILE A 291 15.54 -19.68 1.12
N GLY A 292 15.87 -20.80 0.47
CA GLY A 292 16.27 -20.80 -0.92
C GLY A 292 15.18 -20.16 -1.77
N LYS A 293 15.58 -19.40 -2.79
CA LYS A 293 14.64 -18.85 -3.79
C LYS A 293 13.83 -19.97 -4.46
N ASP A 294 14.42 -21.15 -4.60
CA ASP A 294 13.91 -22.28 -5.38
C ASP A 294 13.40 -23.43 -4.49
N GLY A 295 12.43 -23.14 -3.63
CA GLY A 295 11.78 -24.15 -2.79
C GLY A 295 10.27 -23.95 -2.71
N GLU A 296 9.52 -25.04 -2.57
CA GLU A 296 8.08 -24.97 -2.36
C GLU A 296 7.73 -24.14 -1.12
N TRP A 297 6.60 -23.43 -1.16
CA TRP A 297 6.08 -22.69 -0.01
C TRP A 297 5.30 -23.63 0.92
N ASP A 298 6.05 -24.50 1.58
CA ASP A 298 5.54 -25.41 2.59
C ASP A 298 5.26 -24.69 3.93
N TRP A 299 4.66 -25.43 4.88
CA TRP A 299 4.29 -24.85 6.18
C TRP A 299 5.51 -24.41 6.99
N ARG A 300 6.67 -25.06 6.83
CA ARG A 300 7.91 -24.74 7.55
C ARG A 300 8.44 -23.39 7.10
N ARG A 301 8.49 -23.14 5.79
CA ARG A 301 8.93 -21.86 5.21
C ARG A 301 8.01 -20.72 5.62
N ILE A 302 6.70 -20.93 5.59
CA ILE A 302 5.72 -19.92 6.02
C ILE A 302 5.88 -19.60 7.51
N GLU A 303 6.02 -20.61 8.36
CA GLU A 303 6.23 -20.42 9.80
C GLU A 303 7.57 -19.75 10.12
N ALA A 304 8.65 -20.11 9.41
CA ALA A 304 9.95 -19.46 9.55
C ALA A 304 9.88 -17.97 9.20
N GLN A 305 9.20 -17.60 8.09
CA GLN A 305 8.98 -16.20 7.72
C GLN A 305 8.14 -15.45 8.77
N ARG A 306 7.06 -16.08 9.26
CA ARG A 306 6.22 -15.52 10.32
C ARG A 306 7.05 -15.23 11.57
N ARG A 307 7.82 -16.21 12.05
CA ARG A 307 8.68 -16.09 13.24
C ARG A 307 9.75 -15.02 13.07
N ARG A 308 10.42 -14.95 11.92
CA ARG A 308 11.39 -13.87 11.60
C ARG A 308 10.73 -12.49 11.68
N GLY A 309 9.52 -12.35 11.13
CA GLY A 309 8.78 -11.09 11.24
C GLY A 309 8.36 -10.79 12.69
N THR A 310 7.99 -11.80 13.49
CA THR A 310 7.67 -11.63 14.93
C THR A 310 8.89 -11.20 15.74
N GLU A 311 10.05 -11.81 15.50
CA GLU A 311 11.32 -11.41 16.10
C GLU A 311 11.74 -10.01 15.65
N LEU A 312 11.48 -9.65 14.39
CA LEU A 312 11.79 -8.33 13.88
C LEU A 312 10.99 -7.25 14.62
N ILE A 313 9.67 -7.43 14.80
CA ILE A 313 8.82 -6.44 15.47
C ILE A 313 9.02 -6.38 16.99
N SER A 314 9.65 -7.38 17.61
CA SER A 314 9.96 -7.35 19.05
C SER A 314 11.19 -6.50 19.37
N LYS A 315 12.01 -6.17 18.37
CA LYS A 315 13.23 -5.36 18.54
C LYS A 315 12.86 -3.87 18.77
N PRO A 316 13.57 -3.16 19.67
CA PRO A 316 13.31 -1.74 19.93
C PRO A 316 13.43 -0.85 18.68
N ASN A 317 14.38 -1.16 17.79
CA ASN A 317 14.64 -0.44 16.53
C ASN A 317 13.99 -1.11 15.30
N HIS A 318 12.91 -1.86 15.49
CA HIS A 318 12.29 -2.66 14.43
C HIS A 318 11.95 -1.86 13.16
N LEU A 319 11.49 -0.60 13.26
CA LEU A 319 11.19 0.21 12.08
C LEU A 319 12.44 0.52 11.24
N ASP A 320 13.60 0.70 11.89
CA ASP A 320 14.87 0.90 11.19
C ASP A 320 15.28 -0.38 10.46
N LEU A 321 15.18 -1.53 11.14
CA LEU A 321 15.51 -2.83 10.56
C LEU A 321 14.57 -3.20 9.40
N ILE A 322 13.27 -2.93 9.53
CA ILE A 322 12.29 -3.15 8.45
C ILE A 322 12.62 -2.25 7.26
N HIS A 323 12.99 -0.99 7.50
CA HIS A 323 13.37 -0.05 6.46
C HIS A 323 14.59 -0.53 5.66
N ASP A 324 15.61 -1.03 6.35
CA ASP A 324 16.85 -1.53 5.72
C ASP A 324 16.60 -2.82 4.91
N GLY A 325 15.55 -3.57 5.25
CA GLY A 325 15.16 -4.82 4.58
C GLY A 325 14.45 -4.66 3.24
N PHE A 326 14.24 -3.44 2.74
CA PHE A 326 13.56 -3.23 1.46
C PHE A 326 14.42 -3.69 0.27
N ASP A 327 14.00 -4.76 -0.38
CA ASP A 327 14.72 -5.41 -1.48
C ASP A 327 14.23 -5.00 -2.88
N GLY A 328 13.16 -4.20 -2.95
CA GLY A 328 12.52 -3.80 -4.20
C GLY A 328 11.86 -4.96 -4.98
N GLY A 329 11.32 -5.97 -4.28
CA GLY A 329 10.64 -7.11 -4.89
C GLY A 329 11.63 -8.09 -5.54
N SER A 330 12.74 -8.39 -4.85
CA SER A 330 13.76 -9.33 -5.36
C SER A 330 13.20 -10.75 -5.51
N ASP A 331 12.17 -11.07 -4.74
CA ASP A 331 11.41 -12.31 -4.82
C ASP A 331 9.99 -12.11 -5.42
N GLY A 332 9.81 -11.10 -6.27
CA GLY A 332 8.56 -10.81 -6.97
C GLY A 332 7.60 -9.89 -6.23
N ALA A 333 6.55 -9.47 -6.94
CA ALA A 333 5.44 -8.66 -6.41
C ALA A 333 4.09 -9.19 -6.93
N ILE A 334 3.02 -8.90 -6.20
CA ILE A 334 1.66 -9.35 -6.56
C ILE A 334 1.18 -8.63 -7.82
N GLY A 335 1.19 -7.30 -7.79
CA GLY A 335 0.65 -6.47 -8.87
C GLY A 335 0.84 -4.98 -8.57
N HIS A 336 0.63 -4.17 -9.59
CA HIS A 336 0.78 -2.71 -9.53
C HIS A 336 -0.53 -2.00 -9.84
N PHE A 337 -1.03 -1.21 -8.90
CA PHE A 337 -2.33 -0.57 -8.99
C PHE A 337 -2.19 0.94 -8.94
N SER A 338 -3.08 1.63 -9.67
CA SER A 338 -3.32 3.03 -9.39
C SER A 338 -4.32 3.10 -8.25
N PRO A 339 -4.13 4.00 -7.26
CA PRO A 339 -5.24 4.42 -6.44
C PRO A 339 -6.30 4.98 -7.38
N GLY A 340 -7.55 4.65 -7.09
CA GLY A 340 -8.70 5.27 -7.73
C GLY A 340 -8.76 6.78 -7.50
#